data_AF-A0A1J5X423-F1
#
_entry.id   AF-A0A1J5X423-F1
#
_cell.length_a   1.000
_cell.length_b   1.000
_cell.length_c   1.000
_cell.angle_alpha   90.00
_cell.angle_beta   90.00
_cell.angle_gamma   90.00
#
_symmetry.space_group_name_H-M   'P 1'
#
loop_
_entity.id
_entity.type
_entity.pdbx_description
1 polymer ?
#
loop_
_entity_poly.entity_id
_entity_poly.type
_entity_poly.pdbx_seq_one_letter_code
_entity_poly.pdbx_strand_id
1 'polypeptide(L)'
;YAINILPKLVLHKENEMEEFELNAYEEEHVSEIMSTRNNTIWLGKVKKIEIYNYAINVLPKLVLHKENEMERFELSAVWNDLVSEILSTRNNTIWLGKVKRLDLKDYAINILPKLVLHKENEIEEFRLCADYEKYVSEIISAERNSIDIGKVEKVVLEDYAVNVLPKLLLQETLEKGELWVREREGLF
;
A
#
# COMPACT_ATOMS: atom_id res chain seq x y z
N TYR A 1 -2.12 -23.91 -6.28
CA TYR A 1 -2.20 -22.45 -6.47
C TYR A 1 -0.80 -21.89 -6.67
N ALA A 2 -0.58 -21.06 -7.71
CA ALA A 2 0.74 -20.55 -8.08
C ALA A 2 1.36 -19.64 -7.01
N ILE A 3 0.53 -18.87 -6.28
CA ILE A 3 0.95 -17.93 -5.23
C ILE A 3 1.75 -18.64 -4.10
N ASN A 4 1.34 -19.84 -3.70
CA ASN A 4 2.00 -20.65 -2.67
C ASN A 4 3.43 -21.12 -3.05
N ILE A 5 3.93 -20.82 -4.25
CA ILE A 5 5.35 -21.00 -4.59
C ILE A 5 6.24 -19.95 -3.93
N LEU A 6 5.68 -18.79 -3.57
CA LEU A 6 6.43 -17.62 -3.14
C LEU A 6 7.41 -17.90 -1.97
N PRO A 7 7.04 -18.64 -0.90
CA PRO A 7 7.97 -18.97 0.19
C PRO A 7 9.11 -19.91 -0.24
N LYS A 8 8.96 -20.59 -1.38
CA LYS A 8 9.93 -21.54 -1.93
C LYS A 8 10.88 -20.87 -2.92
N LEU A 9 10.62 -19.62 -3.33
CA LEU A 9 11.51 -18.88 -4.21
C LEU A 9 12.76 -18.44 -3.44
N VAL A 10 13.92 -18.83 -3.95
CA VAL A 10 15.22 -18.38 -3.44
C VAL A 10 15.73 -17.29 -4.38
N LEU A 11 15.35 -16.05 -4.11
CA LEU A 11 15.83 -14.89 -4.85
C LEU A 11 17.13 -14.37 -4.22
N HIS A 12 18.07 -13.98 -5.08
CA HIS A 12 19.29 -13.34 -4.62
C HIS A 12 18.97 -11.96 -4.02
N LYS A 13 19.78 -11.48 -3.07
CA LYS A 13 19.52 -10.20 -2.41
C LYS A 13 19.51 -9.00 -3.36
N GLU A 14 20.30 -9.09 -4.42
CA GLU A 14 20.44 -8.12 -5.52
C GLU A 14 19.49 -8.44 -6.69
N ASN A 15 18.48 -9.29 -6.48
CA ASN A 15 17.47 -9.56 -7.51
C ASN A 15 16.81 -8.24 -7.92
N GLU A 16 16.64 -8.06 -9.23
CA GLU A 16 15.90 -6.93 -9.79
C GLU A 16 14.71 -7.49 -10.56
N MET A 17 13.52 -7.07 -10.15
CA MET A 17 12.25 -7.54 -10.69
C MET A 17 11.51 -6.35 -11.28
N GLU A 18 11.03 -6.49 -12.52
CA GLU A 18 10.23 -5.45 -13.15
C GLU A 18 8.84 -5.35 -12.51
N GLU A 19 8.20 -6.48 -12.25
CA GLU A 19 6.82 -6.52 -11.80
C GLU A 19 6.57 -7.69 -10.84
N PHE A 20 5.90 -7.38 -9.74
CA PHE A 20 5.41 -8.34 -8.76
C PHE A 20 3.91 -8.12 -8.58
N GLU A 21 3.12 -8.97 -9.22
CA GLU A 21 1.66 -8.94 -9.14
C GLU A 21 1.14 -10.15 -8.37
N LEU A 22 0.24 -9.92 -7.41
CA LEU A 22 -0.50 -10.98 -6.73
C LEU A 22 -1.99 -10.65 -6.64
N ASN A 23 -2.84 -11.61 -6.99
CA ASN A 23 -4.29 -11.50 -6.83
C ASN A 23 -4.85 -12.82 -6.31
N ALA A 24 -5.52 -12.78 -5.16
CA ALA A 24 -6.13 -13.96 -4.55
C ALA A 24 -7.58 -13.65 -4.13
N TYR A 25 -8.53 -14.37 -4.72
CA TYR A 25 -9.95 -14.22 -4.41
C TYR A 25 -10.40 -15.02 -3.19
N GLU A 26 -9.58 -15.95 -2.71
CA GLU A 26 -9.87 -16.81 -1.57
C GLU A 26 -8.66 -16.86 -0.61
N GLU A 27 -8.94 -16.91 0.69
CA GLU A 27 -7.92 -16.99 1.75
C GLU A 27 -7.02 -18.22 1.60
N GLU A 28 -7.59 -19.35 1.16
CA GLU A 28 -6.85 -20.60 0.96
C GLU A 28 -5.70 -20.46 -0.05
N HIS A 29 -5.78 -19.53 -1.01
CA HIS A 29 -4.75 -19.30 -2.03
C HIS A 29 -3.47 -18.67 -1.46
N VAL A 30 -3.55 -18.08 -0.27
CA VAL A 30 -2.41 -17.42 0.42
C VAL A 30 -2.03 -18.10 1.73
N SER A 31 -2.79 -19.10 2.17
CA SER A 31 -2.63 -19.79 3.45
C SER A 31 -1.20 -20.29 3.75
N GLU A 32 -0.49 -20.82 2.74
CA GLU A 32 0.90 -21.29 2.90
C GLU A 32 1.86 -20.12 3.20
N ILE A 33 1.68 -18.98 2.51
CA ILE A 33 2.45 -17.76 2.78
C ILE A 33 2.09 -17.18 4.14
N MET A 34 0.81 -17.18 4.50
CA MET A 34 0.35 -16.63 5.78
C MET A 34 0.95 -17.38 6.98
N SER A 35 1.25 -18.66 6.80
CA SER A 35 1.93 -19.51 7.78
C SER A 35 3.43 -19.18 7.96
N THR A 36 4.01 -18.37 7.08
CA THR A 36 5.40 -17.91 7.20
C THR A 36 5.53 -16.76 8.22
N ARG A 37 6.73 -16.60 8.77
CA ARG A 37 7.00 -15.43 9.64
C ARG A 37 7.07 -14.15 8.81
N ASN A 38 6.70 -13.03 9.43
CA ASN A 38 6.87 -11.71 8.80
C ASN A 38 8.32 -11.47 8.43
N ASN A 39 8.55 -10.70 7.38
CA ASN A 39 9.87 -10.33 6.88
C ASN A 39 10.78 -11.53 6.52
N THR A 40 10.25 -12.55 5.84
CA THR A 40 11.04 -13.74 5.46
C THR A 40 11.16 -13.99 3.96
N ILE A 41 10.31 -13.35 3.15
CA ILE A 41 10.28 -13.55 1.69
C ILE A 41 11.02 -12.38 1.03
N TRP A 42 12.27 -12.61 0.61
CA TRP A 42 13.09 -11.57 -0.01
C TRP A 42 12.77 -11.42 -1.50
N LEU A 43 12.37 -10.21 -1.93
CA LEU A 43 12.11 -9.90 -3.34
C LEU A 43 13.29 -9.20 -4.04
N GLY A 44 14.19 -8.57 -3.28
CA GLY A 44 15.23 -7.71 -3.84
C GLY A 44 14.67 -6.32 -4.18
N LYS A 45 15.06 -5.78 -5.33
CA LYS A 45 14.50 -4.55 -5.88
C LYS A 45 13.34 -4.88 -6.81
N VAL A 46 12.24 -4.14 -6.69
CA VAL A 46 11.04 -4.33 -7.50
C VAL A 46 10.58 -2.99 -8.05
N LYS A 47 10.38 -2.90 -9.36
CA LYS A 47 9.92 -1.66 -10.03
C LYS A 47 8.42 -1.42 -9.87
N LYS A 48 7.60 -2.47 -9.88
CA LYS A 48 6.14 -2.38 -9.74
C LYS A 48 5.62 -3.46 -8.81
N ILE A 49 4.84 -3.07 -7.81
CA ILE A 49 4.11 -4.00 -6.94
C ILE A 49 2.62 -3.70 -7.06
N GLU A 50 1.85 -4.71 -7.41
CA GLU A 50 0.40 -4.64 -7.50
C GLU A 50 -0.21 -5.83 -6.75
N ILE A 51 -0.96 -5.57 -5.67
CA ILE A 51 -1.50 -6.64 -4.83
C ILE A 51 -2.99 -6.43 -4.59
N TYR A 52 -3.77 -7.46 -4.91
CA TYR A 52 -5.22 -7.40 -4.95
C TYR A 52 -5.86 -8.45 -4.02
N ASN A 53 -6.97 -8.06 -3.38
CA ASN A 53 -7.80 -8.95 -2.58
C ASN A 53 -7.03 -9.65 -1.43
N TYR A 54 -7.24 -10.94 -1.16
CA TYR A 54 -6.60 -11.66 -0.05
C TYR A 54 -5.07 -11.68 -0.14
N ALA A 55 -4.51 -11.44 -1.33
CA ALA A 55 -3.06 -11.37 -1.50
C ALA A 55 -2.44 -10.22 -0.71
N ILE A 56 -3.20 -9.18 -0.37
CA ILE A 56 -2.69 -8.05 0.42
C ILE A 56 -2.11 -8.50 1.76
N ASN A 57 -2.68 -9.54 2.36
CA ASN A 57 -2.22 -10.08 3.64
C ASN A 57 -0.80 -10.69 3.57
N VAL A 58 -0.26 -10.93 2.38
CA VAL A 58 1.13 -11.40 2.21
C VAL A 58 2.16 -10.29 2.40
N LEU A 59 1.75 -9.01 2.30
CA LEU A 59 2.66 -7.88 2.29
C LEU A 59 3.60 -7.81 3.51
N PRO A 60 3.16 -8.09 4.76
CA PRO A 60 4.06 -8.13 5.93
C PRO A 60 5.11 -9.26 5.88
N LYS A 61 4.96 -10.23 4.97
CA LYS A 61 5.91 -11.33 4.77
C LYS A 61 7.05 -10.94 3.83
N LEU A 62 6.80 -9.97 2.94
CA LEU A 62 7.71 -9.54 1.89
C LEU A 62 8.81 -8.63 2.44
N VAL A 63 10.00 -8.74 1.86
CA VAL A 63 11.13 -7.88 2.17
C VAL A 63 11.74 -7.33 0.88
N LEU A 64 11.81 -6.01 0.81
CA LEU A 64 12.47 -5.29 -0.27
C LEU A 64 13.88 -4.88 0.13
N HIS A 65 14.74 -4.71 -0.87
CA HIS A 65 16.07 -4.19 -0.67
C HIS A 65 16.01 -2.78 -0.04
N LYS A 66 16.96 -2.44 0.84
CA LYS A 66 17.02 -1.14 1.53
C LYS A 66 17.08 0.07 0.57
N GLU A 67 17.66 -0.15 -0.61
CA GLU A 67 17.81 0.84 -1.70
C GLU A 67 16.76 0.60 -2.81
N ASN A 68 15.62 -0.01 -2.48
CA ASN A 68 14.55 -0.19 -3.46
C ASN A 68 13.99 1.17 -3.91
N GLU A 69 13.90 1.36 -5.22
CA GLU A 69 13.26 2.50 -5.86
C GLU A 69 12.21 1.99 -6.85
N MET A 70 10.95 2.22 -6.51
CA MET A 70 9.78 1.67 -7.18
C MET A 70 9.04 2.76 -7.95
N GLU A 71 8.56 2.40 -9.14
CA GLU A 71 7.75 3.26 -9.98
C GLU A 71 6.30 3.27 -9.51
N ARG A 72 5.76 2.11 -9.12
CA ARG A 72 4.36 1.98 -8.71
C ARG A 72 4.16 0.97 -7.58
N PHE A 73 3.45 1.39 -6.55
CA PHE A 73 2.90 0.53 -5.51
C PHE A 73 1.38 0.67 -5.50
N GLU A 74 0.65 -0.42 -5.77
CA GLU A 74 -0.81 -0.43 -5.82
C GLU A 74 -1.42 -1.54 -4.96
N LEU A 75 -2.42 -1.17 -4.16
CA LEU A 75 -3.24 -2.10 -3.39
C LEU A 75 -4.74 -1.83 -3.60
N SER A 76 -5.54 -2.89 -3.76
CA SER A 76 -7.00 -2.78 -3.83
C SER A 76 -7.71 -3.95 -3.13
N ALA A 77 -8.65 -3.62 -2.25
CA ALA A 77 -9.47 -4.61 -1.55
C ALA A 77 -10.91 -4.11 -1.34
N VAL A 78 -11.86 -4.81 -1.94
CA VAL A 78 -13.29 -4.42 -1.93
C VAL A 78 -14.05 -4.87 -0.67
N TRP A 79 -13.47 -5.74 0.16
CA TRP A 79 -14.03 -6.26 1.42
C TRP A 79 -13.04 -6.16 2.58
N ASN A 80 -13.55 -5.96 3.82
CA ASN A 80 -12.73 -5.77 5.01
C ASN A 80 -11.88 -7.01 5.35
N ASP A 81 -12.49 -8.20 5.26
CA ASP A 81 -11.82 -9.46 5.60
C ASP A 81 -10.54 -9.70 4.78
N LEU A 82 -10.42 -9.10 3.60
CA LEU A 82 -9.25 -9.16 2.71
C LEU A 82 -8.02 -8.47 3.29
N VAL A 83 -8.17 -7.58 4.29
CA VAL A 83 -7.09 -6.80 4.90
C VAL A 83 -6.95 -7.04 6.41
N SER A 84 -7.77 -7.93 7.00
CA SER A 84 -7.83 -8.16 8.45
C SER A 84 -6.47 -8.49 9.10
N GLU A 85 -5.70 -9.36 8.46
CA GLU A 85 -4.40 -9.82 8.95
C GLU A 85 -3.35 -8.69 8.91
N ILE A 86 -3.29 -7.94 7.82
CA ILE A 86 -2.36 -6.81 7.73
C ILE A 86 -2.74 -5.67 8.70
N LEU A 87 -4.03 -5.41 8.92
CA LEU A 87 -4.46 -4.38 9.86
C LEU A 87 -4.10 -4.72 11.32
N SER A 88 -4.02 -6.02 11.63
CA SER A 88 -3.57 -6.54 12.93
C SER A 88 -2.06 -6.36 13.18
N THR A 89 -1.28 -6.00 12.15
CA THR A 89 0.14 -5.70 12.31
C THR A 89 0.37 -4.33 12.95
N ARG A 90 1.54 -4.12 13.55
CA ARG A 90 1.89 -2.80 14.11
C ARG A 90 2.09 -1.78 12.97
N ASN A 91 1.75 -0.52 13.26
CA ASN A 91 2.04 0.59 12.38
C ASN A 91 3.54 0.69 12.09
N ASN A 92 3.88 1.26 10.93
CA ASN A 92 5.26 1.49 10.50
C ASN A 92 6.15 0.23 10.48
N THR A 93 5.64 -0.88 9.94
CA THR A 93 6.39 -2.16 9.88
C THR A 93 6.72 -2.62 8.46
N ILE A 94 6.11 -2.05 7.43
CA ILE A 94 6.25 -2.50 6.04
C ILE A 94 7.10 -1.50 5.26
N TRP A 95 8.38 -1.82 5.05
CA TRP A 95 9.31 -0.97 4.32
C TRP A 95 9.16 -1.11 2.80
N LEU A 96 8.91 0.00 2.10
CA LEU A 96 8.78 0.05 0.64
C LEU A 96 10.00 0.62 -0.09
N GLY A 97 10.87 1.37 0.62
CA GLY A 97 11.93 2.15 0.00
C GLY A 97 11.40 3.46 -0.57
N LYS A 98 11.84 3.84 -1.77
CA LYS A 98 11.28 4.98 -2.51
C LYS A 98 10.17 4.53 -3.45
N VAL A 99 9.11 5.31 -3.56
CA VAL A 99 7.94 5.03 -4.39
C VAL A 99 7.54 6.31 -5.12
N LYS A 100 7.53 6.27 -6.46
CA LYS A 100 7.09 7.39 -7.30
C LYS A 100 5.57 7.54 -7.32
N ARG A 101 4.83 6.43 -7.45
CA ARG A 101 3.37 6.41 -7.43
C ARG A 101 2.83 5.42 -6.40
N LEU A 102 1.97 5.90 -5.51
CA LEU A 102 1.32 5.10 -4.47
C LEU A 102 -0.20 5.22 -4.65
N ASP A 103 -0.86 4.10 -4.98
CA ASP A 103 -2.29 4.02 -5.27
C ASP A 103 -2.96 3.02 -4.29
N LEU A 104 -3.85 3.50 -3.42
CA LEU A 104 -4.63 2.63 -2.52
C LEU A 104 -6.12 2.80 -2.78
N LYS A 105 -6.81 1.67 -2.98
CA LYS A 105 -8.23 1.63 -3.29
C LYS A 105 -9.03 0.87 -2.22
N ASP A 106 -10.20 1.40 -1.90
CA ASP A 106 -11.17 0.82 -0.99
C ASP A 106 -10.55 0.47 0.38
N TYR A 107 -10.79 -0.73 0.92
CA TYR A 107 -10.28 -1.11 2.24
C TYR A 107 -8.76 -1.11 2.35
N ALA A 108 -8.02 -1.15 1.23
CA ALA A 108 -6.57 -1.08 1.24
C ALA A 108 -6.04 0.27 1.75
N ILE A 109 -6.85 1.33 1.73
CA ILE A 109 -6.48 2.64 2.30
C ILE A 109 -6.11 2.53 3.79
N ASN A 110 -6.77 1.64 4.53
CA ASN A 110 -6.51 1.44 5.96
C ASN A 110 -5.12 0.87 6.26
N ILE A 111 -4.39 0.40 5.25
CA ILE A 111 -3.03 -0.13 5.39
C ILE A 111 -2.00 1.00 5.42
N LEU A 112 -2.36 2.22 4.99
CA LEU A 112 -1.43 3.33 4.89
C LEU A 112 -0.57 3.55 6.16
N PRO A 113 -1.12 3.50 7.40
CA PRO A 113 -0.31 3.65 8.63
C PRO A 113 0.70 2.51 8.87
N LYS A 114 0.62 1.40 8.13
CA LYS A 114 1.54 0.27 8.23
C LYS A 114 2.77 0.44 7.35
N LEU A 115 2.67 1.27 6.31
CA LEU A 115 3.69 1.47 5.30
C LEU A 115 4.77 2.43 5.80
N VAL A 116 6.01 2.18 5.40
CA VAL A 116 7.18 3.01 5.69
C VAL A 116 7.90 3.30 4.38
N LEU A 117 8.08 4.59 4.11
CA LEU A 117 8.83 5.09 2.96
C LEU A 117 10.19 5.60 3.41
N HIS A 118 11.12 5.67 2.46
CA HIS A 118 12.43 6.25 2.70
C HIS A 118 12.30 7.74 3.08
N LYS A 119 13.13 8.22 4.02
CA LYS A 119 13.11 9.63 4.49
C LYS A 119 13.32 10.69 3.40
N GLU A 120 13.93 10.30 2.29
CA GLU A 120 14.19 11.13 1.10
C GLU A 120 13.25 10.75 -0.05
N ASN A 121 12.09 10.14 0.26
CA ASN A 121 11.10 9.80 -0.75
C ASN A 121 10.37 11.05 -1.24
N GLU A 122 10.22 11.15 -2.55
CA GLU A 122 9.47 12.19 -3.23
C GLU A 122 8.48 11.48 -4.15
N ILE A 123 7.19 11.50 -3.76
CA ILE A 123 6.09 10.88 -4.49
C ILE A 123 5.65 11.83 -5.60
N GLU A 124 5.64 11.37 -6.84
CA GLU A 124 5.08 12.08 -7.99
C GLU A 124 3.54 12.09 -7.91
N GLU A 125 2.92 10.95 -7.61
CA GLU A 125 1.46 10.85 -7.42
C GLU A 125 1.06 9.95 -6.24
N PHE A 126 0.34 10.53 -5.27
CA PHE A 126 -0.31 9.82 -4.17
C PHE A 126 -1.82 9.80 -4.40
N ARG A 127 -2.40 8.61 -4.59
CA ARG A 127 -3.80 8.44 -4.95
C ARG A 127 -4.54 7.54 -3.96
N LEU A 128 -5.67 8.03 -3.47
CA LEU A 128 -6.61 7.25 -2.66
C LEU A 128 -8.00 7.32 -3.30
N CYS A 129 -8.68 6.17 -3.42
CA CYS A 129 -10.03 6.07 -3.97
C CYS A 129 -10.89 5.22 -3.04
N ALA A 130 -12.01 5.76 -2.55
CA ALA A 130 -12.90 5.03 -1.65
C ALA A 130 -14.37 5.26 -2.01
N ASP A 131 -14.99 4.30 -2.69
CA ASP A 131 -16.37 4.42 -3.17
C ASP A 131 -17.40 4.54 -2.02
N TYR A 132 -17.06 4.05 -0.82
CA TYR A 132 -17.93 4.09 0.35
C TYR A 132 -17.18 4.50 1.62
N GLU A 133 -17.86 5.19 2.55
CA GLU A 133 -17.31 5.63 3.84
C GLU A 133 -16.67 4.49 4.65
N LYS A 134 -17.29 3.30 4.62
CA LYS A 134 -16.80 2.10 5.32
C LYS A 134 -15.38 1.70 4.92
N TYR A 135 -14.90 2.11 3.74
CA TYR A 135 -13.56 1.79 3.26
C TYR A 135 -12.46 2.57 3.97
N VAL A 136 -12.78 3.67 4.66
CA VAL A 136 -11.80 4.47 5.41
C VAL A 136 -12.01 4.41 6.92
N SER A 137 -12.84 3.48 7.42
CA SER A 137 -13.31 3.46 8.81
C SER A 137 -12.20 3.34 9.85
N GLU A 138 -11.13 2.60 9.54
CA GLU A 138 -10.01 2.41 10.48
C GLU A 138 -9.08 3.62 10.46
N ILE A 139 -8.72 4.12 9.27
CA ILE A 139 -7.76 5.22 9.13
C ILE A 139 -8.29 6.55 9.67
N ILE A 140 -9.61 6.80 9.61
CA ILE A 140 -10.19 8.03 10.16
C ILE A 140 -10.08 8.11 11.69
N SER A 141 -9.81 6.99 12.35
CA SER A 141 -9.57 6.94 13.81
C SER A 141 -8.14 7.30 14.19
N ALA A 142 -7.22 7.40 13.21
CA ALA A 142 -5.85 7.84 13.46
C ALA A 142 -5.79 9.27 14.00
N GLU A 143 -4.72 9.59 14.72
CA GLU A 143 -4.47 10.95 15.19
C GLU A 143 -4.24 11.90 14.01
N ARG A 144 -4.55 13.19 14.21
CA ARG A 144 -4.35 14.22 13.19
C ARG A 144 -2.87 14.31 12.83
N ASN A 145 -2.55 14.40 11.53
CA ASN A 145 -1.19 14.48 11.01
C ASN A 145 -0.24 13.37 11.52
N SER A 146 -0.75 12.16 11.72
CA SER A 146 0.03 11.03 12.27
C SER A 146 0.65 10.11 11.20
N ILE A 147 0.28 10.30 9.94
CA ILE A 147 0.69 9.44 8.83
C ILE A 147 1.62 10.23 7.91
N ASP A 148 2.92 9.94 7.98
CA ASP A 148 3.94 10.56 7.10
C ASP A 148 4.12 9.74 5.82
N ILE A 149 3.90 10.40 4.68
CA ILE A 149 4.10 9.82 3.34
C ILE A 149 5.26 10.49 2.58
N GLY A 150 6.02 11.36 3.26
CA GLY A 150 7.11 12.13 2.68
C GLY A 150 6.62 13.35 1.89
N LYS A 151 7.44 13.78 0.92
CA LYS A 151 7.06 14.86 0.00
C LYS A 151 6.20 14.31 -1.12
N VAL A 152 5.18 15.06 -1.52
CA VAL A 152 4.25 14.65 -2.57
C VAL A 152 4.01 15.80 -3.53
N GLU A 153 4.21 15.57 -4.83
CA GLU A 153 3.92 16.54 -5.89
C GLU A 153 2.41 16.64 -6.15
N LYS A 154 1.74 15.50 -6.30
CA LYS A 154 0.31 15.44 -6.60
C LYS A 154 -0.43 14.50 -5.66
N VAL A 155 -1.49 15.01 -5.02
CA VAL A 155 -2.42 14.25 -4.20
C VAL A 155 -3.76 14.15 -4.91
N VAL A 156 -4.26 12.94 -5.11
CA VAL A 156 -5.56 12.65 -5.71
C VAL A 156 -6.41 11.88 -4.70
N LEU A 157 -7.48 12.51 -4.22
CA LEU A 157 -8.44 11.88 -3.31
C LEU A 157 -9.80 11.80 -4.00
N GLU A 158 -10.33 10.59 -4.13
CA GLU A 158 -11.61 10.34 -4.79
C GLU A 158 -12.65 9.84 -3.77
N ASP A 159 -13.86 10.38 -3.88
CA ASP A 159 -15.02 10.01 -3.07
C ASP A 159 -14.72 10.12 -1.55
N TYR A 160 -14.97 9.07 -0.76
CA TYR A 160 -14.80 9.10 0.69
C TYR A 160 -13.33 9.12 1.14
N ALA A 161 -12.37 9.01 0.22
CA ALA A 161 -10.95 9.07 0.54
C ALA A 161 -10.52 10.47 1.04
N VAL A 162 -11.31 11.51 0.76
CA VAL A 162 -11.09 12.87 1.28
C VAL A 162 -11.04 12.92 2.81
N ASN A 163 -11.74 12.00 3.49
CA ASN A 163 -11.77 11.91 4.95
C ASN A 163 -10.43 11.50 5.57
N VAL A 164 -9.50 10.99 4.76
CA VAL A 164 -8.13 10.64 5.18
C VAL A 164 -7.25 11.88 5.29
N LEU A 165 -7.55 12.96 4.56
CA LEU A 165 -6.71 14.15 4.47
C LEU A 165 -6.25 14.70 5.84
N PRO A 166 -7.10 14.83 6.88
CA PRO A 166 -6.67 15.33 8.19
C PRO A 166 -5.64 14.43 8.91
N LYS A 167 -5.45 13.20 8.44
CA LYS A 167 -4.56 12.20 9.04
C LYS A 167 -3.16 12.23 8.44
N LEU A 168 -3.04 12.78 7.23
CA LEU A 168 -1.78 12.86 6.49
C LEU A 168 -0.92 14.01 7.01
N LEU A 169 0.36 13.72 7.23
CA LEU A 169 1.41 14.71 7.40
C LEU A 169 2.03 14.98 6.03
N LEU A 170 1.56 16.04 5.37
CA LEU A 170 2.08 16.48 4.07
C LEU A 170 3.22 17.47 4.29
N GLN A 171 4.43 17.12 3.84
CA GLN A 171 5.57 18.04 3.82
C GLN A 171 5.45 18.93 2.56
N GLU A 172 5.42 20.26 2.71
CA GLU A 172 5.35 21.18 1.58
C GLU A 172 6.51 20.96 0.59
N THR A 173 6.17 20.79 -0.68
CA THR A 173 7.11 20.89 -1.81
C THR A 173 7.36 22.36 -2.16
N LEU A 174 8.58 22.67 -2.61
CA LEU A 174 8.96 24.01 -3.09
C LEU A 174 8.22 24.41 -4.39
N GLU A 175 7.63 23.44 -5.07
CA GLU A 175 6.76 23.61 -6.24
C GLU A 175 5.32 23.26 -5.83
N LYS A 176 4.37 24.08 -6.28
CA LYS A 176 2.95 24.07 -5.89
C LYS A 176 2.37 22.65 -5.96
N GLY A 177 2.27 21.97 -4.83
CA GLY A 177 1.64 20.65 -4.77
C GLY A 177 0.18 20.75 -5.22
N GLU A 178 -0.27 19.82 -6.06
CA GLU A 178 -1.64 19.80 -6.58
C GLU A 178 -2.51 18.85 -5.75
N LEU A 179 -3.61 19.37 -5.18
CA LEU A 179 -4.64 18.56 -4.53
C LEU A 179 -5.88 18.47 -5.42
N TRP A 180 -6.17 17.26 -5.89
CA TRP A 180 -7.36 16.95 -6.68
C TRP A 180 -8.36 16.19 -5.82
N VAL A 181 -9.51 16.80 -5.56
CA VAL A 181 -10.66 16.12 -4.94
C VAL A 181 -11.69 15.88 -6.03
N ARG A 182 -12.07 14.61 -6.24
CA ARG A 182 -13.12 14.22 -7.19
C ARG A 182 -14.23 13.50 -6.45
N GLU A 183 -15.44 14.02 -6.56
CA GLU A 183 -16.65 13.29 -6.17
C GLU A 183 -17.25 12.71 -7.46
N ARG A 184 -17.55 11.41 -7.49
CA ARG A 184 -18.42 10.87 -8.55
C ARG A 184 -19.82 11.44 -8.35
N GLU A 185 -20.28 12.26 -9.30
CA GLU A 185 -21.69 12.63 -9.39
C GLU A 185 -22.52 11.35 -9.54
N GLY A 186 -23.24 10.97 -8.47
CA GLY A 186 -24.02 9.75 -8.43
C GLY A 186 -25.19 9.79 -9.42
N LEU A 187 -25.27 8.78 -10.30
CA LEU A 187 -26.53 8.30 -10.83
C LEU A 187 -27.26 7.60 -9.67
N PHE A 188 -28.27 8.28 -9.12
CA PHE A 188 -29.30 7.69 -8.25
C PHE A 188 -30.31 6.87 -9.07
#